data_AF-A0A5N9F1V0-F1
#
_entry.id   AF-A0A5N9F1V0-F1
#
_cell.length_a   1.000
_cell.length_b   1.000
_cell.length_c   1.000
_cell.angle_alpha   90.00
_cell.angle_beta   90.00
_cell.angle_gamma   90.00
#
_symmetry.space_group_name_H-M   'P 1'
#
loop_
_entity.id
_entity.type
_entity.pdbx_description
1 polymer ?
#
loop_
_entity_poly.entity_id
_entity_poly.type
_entity_poly.pdbx_seq_one_letter_code
_entity_poly.pdbx_strand_id
1 'polypeptide(L)' 'MTDTFDDLLSVINSNAALLTVGESGGGIAGAVIAAIDGWQGNIYCLAVHPDHQRKGIPAAWF' A
#
# COMPACT_ATOMS: atom_id res chain seq x y z
N MET A 1 13.24 -8.28 -6.38
CA MET A 1 12.17 -7.27 -6.28
C MET A 1 12.18 -6.73 -4.87
N THR A 2 13.19 -5.98 -4.42
CA THR A 2 13.22 -5.44 -3.05
C THR A 2 12.94 -3.96 -3.17
N ASP A 3 11.81 -3.53 -2.64
CA ASP A 3 11.40 -2.12 -2.66
C ASP A 3 12.33 -1.32 -1.77
N THR A 4 13.08 -0.39 -2.37
CA THR A 4 13.97 0.52 -1.65
C THR A 4 13.21 1.79 -1.30
N PHE A 5 13.65 2.51 -0.27
CA PHE A 5 13.08 3.82 0.09
C PHE A 5 13.08 4.82 -1.08
N ASP A 6 14.15 4.83 -1.88
CA ASP A 6 14.25 5.68 -3.07
C ASP A 6 13.22 5.29 -4.16
N ASP A 7 12.97 4.00 -4.36
CA ASP A 7 11.95 3.52 -5.30
C ASP A 7 10.55 3.96 -4.84
N LEU A 8 10.28 3.85 -3.53
CA LEU A 8 9.04 4.33 -2.91
C LEU A 8 8.86 5.84 -3.08
N LEU A 9 9.91 6.62 -2.86
CA LEU A 9 9.85 8.08 -3.05
C LEU A 9 9.58 8.46 -4.50
N SER A 10 10.20 7.77 -5.46
CA SER A 10 9.96 8.01 -6.88
C SER A 10 8.49 7.77 -7.24
N VAL A 11 7.90 6.67 -6.75
CA VAL A 11 6.49 6.34 -6.98
C VAL A 11 5.57 7.36 -6.31
N ILE A 12 5.76 7.67 -5.03
CA ILE A 12 4.90 8.61 -4.28
C ILE A 12 4.89 10.00 -4.93
N ASN A 13 6.02 10.46 -5.48
CA ASN A 13 6.10 11.74 -6.16
C ASN A 13 5.56 11.71 -7.61
N SER A 14 5.18 10.54 -8.12
CA SER A 14 4.54 10.42 -9.44
C SER A 14 3.03 10.63 -9.33
N ASN A 15 2.42 11.23 -10.37
CA ASN A 15 0.96 11.36 -10.47
C ASN A 15 0.22 10.01 -10.64
N ALA A 16 0.94 8.91 -10.76
CA ALA A 16 0.39 7.57 -10.95
C ALA A 16 0.20 6.80 -9.63
N ALA A 17 0.66 7.34 -8.50
CA ALA A 17 0.58 6.68 -7.20
C ALA A 17 -0.81 6.75 -6.58
N LEU A 18 -1.25 5.60 -6.09
CA LEU A 18 -2.39 5.43 -5.20
C LEU A 18 -1.88 4.97 -3.84
N LEU A 19 -2.16 5.76 -2.80
CA LEU A 19 -1.88 5.40 -1.41
C LEU A 19 -3.22 5.19 -0.69
N THR A 20 -3.43 3.97 -0.18
CA THR A 20 -4.58 3.65 0.67
C THR A 20 -4.08 3.28 2.06
N VAL A 21 -4.63 3.94 3.08
CA VAL A 21 -4.33 3.67 4.49
C VAL A 21 -5.61 3.14 5.14
N GLY A 22 -5.52 1.98 5.79
CA GLY A 22 -6.59 1.44 6.61
C GLY A 22 -6.35 1.73 8.07
N GLU A 23 -7.35 2.30 8.74
CA GLU A 23 -7.33 2.57 10.18
C GLU A 23 -8.18 1.54 10.94
N SER A 24 -7.74 1.14 12.13
CA SER A 24 -8.51 0.27 13.05
C SER A 24 -8.17 0.64 14.49
N GLY A 25 -9.19 0.75 15.34
CA GLY A 25 -9.00 0.98 16.78
C GLY A 25 -8.24 2.27 17.13
N GLY A 26 -8.26 3.29 16.26
CA GLY A 26 -7.56 4.56 16.47
C GLY A 26 -6.10 4.57 16.04
N GLY A 27 -5.64 3.55 15.30
CA GLY A 27 -4.29 3.50 14.71
C GLY A 27 -4.29 2.98 13.28
N ILE A 28 -3.14 3.10 12.61
CA ILE A 28 -2.96 2.57 11.25
C ILE A 28 -2.85 1.04 11.33
N ALA A 29 -3.84 0.36 10.75
CA ALA A 29 -3.89 -1.07 10.65
C ALA A 29 -3.16 -1.59 9.40
N GLY A 30 -2.98 -0.76 8.38
CA GLY A 30 -2.12 -1.06 7.24
C GLY A 30 -2.10 0.05 6.17
N ALA A 31 -1.16 -0.07 5.24
CA ALA A 31 -1.01 0.82 4.10
C ALA A 31 -0.64 0.01 2.84
N VAL A 32 -1.21 0.44 1.71
CA VAL A 32 -0.90 -0.06 0.37
C VAL A 32 -0.42 1.10 -0.48
N ILE A 33 0.74 0.96 -1.10
CA ILE A 33 1.22 1.84 -2.16
C ILE A 33 1.17 1.07 -3.48
N ALA A 34 0.38 1.58 -4.41
CA ALA A 34 0.30 1.07 -5.76
C ALA A 34 0.55 2.19 -6.78
N ALA A 35 0.97 1.84 -7.99
CA ALA A 35 0.97 2.77 -9.11
C ALA A 35 0.24 2.15 -10.31
N ILE A 36 -0.49 2.98 -11.06
CA ILE A 36 -1.14 2.57 -12.30
C ILE A 36 -0.67 3.48 -13.44
N ASP A 37 0.03 2.90 -14.42
CA ASP A 37 0.60 3.63 -15.56
C ASP A 37 -0.32 3.66 -16.80
N GLY A 38 -1.57 3.22 -16.64
CA GLY A 38 -2.57 3.11 -17.71
C GLY A 38 -2.64 1.74 -18.38
N TRP A 39 -1.68 0.84 -18.11
CA TRP A 39 -1.68 -0.54 -18.64
C TRP A 39 -1.47 -1.60 -17.56
N GLN A 40 -0.57 -1.37 -16.59
CA GLN A 40 -0.29 -2.31 -15.50
C GLN A 40 -0.37 -1.63 -14.12
N GLY A 41 -0.99 -2.32 -13.17
CA GLY A 41 -1.00 -1.92 -11.76
C GLY A 41 0.10 -2.66 -11.00
N ASN A 42 1.03 -1.92 -10.40
CA ASN A 42 2.10 -2.47 -9.55
C ASN A 42 1.82 -2.15 -8.09
N ILE A 43 2.07 -3.12 -7.21
CA ILE A 43 2.01 -2.94 -5.75
C ILE A 43 3.44 -2.96 -5.23
N TYR A 44 3.88 -1.85 -4.62
CA TYR A 44 5.24 -1.65 -4.14
C TYR A 44 5.39 -1.92 -2.65
N CYS A 45 4.39 -1.60 -1.84
CA CYS A 45 4.47 -1.89 -0.42
C CYS A 45 3.09 -2.19 0.15
N LEU A 46 3.00 -3.31 0.84
CA LEU A 46 1.86 -3.71 1.66
C LEU A 46 2.37 -3.91 3.08
N ALA A 47 2.13 -2.92 3.93
CA ALA A 47 2.40 -3.02 5.35
C ALA A 47 1.07 -3.24 6.08
N VAL A 48 0.94 -4.32 6.83
CA VAL A 48 -0.24 -4.58 7.68
C VAL A 48 0.25 -4.84 9.09
N HIS A 49 -0.37 -4.17 10.06
CA HIS A 49 -0.07 -4.37 11.48
C HIS A 49 -0.14 -5.88 11.81
N PRO A 50 0.85 -6.45 12.54
CA PRO A 50 0.91 -7.89 12.78
C PRO A 50 -0.39 -8.49 13.35
N ASP A 51 -1.07 -7.77 14.25
CA ASP A 51 -2.36 -8.20 14.84
C ASP A 51 -3.54 -8.27 13.84
N HIS A 52 -3.34 -7.73 12.66
CA HIS A 52 -4.32 -7.59 11.58
C HIS A 52 -3.97 -8.45 10.35
N GLN A 53 -2.83 -9.15 10.36
CA GLN A 53 -2.43 -10.05 9.26
C GLN A 53 -3.34 -11.28 9.17
N ARG A 54 -3.49 -11.84 7.95
CA ARG A 54 -4.25 -13.07 7.65
C ARG A 54 -5.76 -13.05 7.97
N LYS A 55 -6.33 -11.92 8.36
CA LYS A 55 -7.79 -11.76 8.56
C LYS A 55 -8.57 -11.38 7.29
N GLY A 56 -7.95 -11.51 6.11
CA GLY A 56 -8.59 -11.13 4.83
C GLY A 56 -8.77 -9.62 4.63
N ILE A 57 -8.10 -8.80 5.45
CA ILE A 57 -8.32 -7.36 5.55
C ILE A 57 -8.11 -6.57 4.24
N PRO A 58 -7.18 -6.93 3.32
CA PRO A 58 -7.08 -6.20 2.06
C PRO A 58 -8.41 -6.16 1.31
N ALA A 59 -9.21 -7.23 1.36
CA ALA A 59 -10.49 -7.31 0.65
C ALA A 59 -11.65 -6.57 1.34
N ALA A 60 -11.54 -6.25 2.64
CA ALA A 60 -12.58 -5.54 3.38
C ALA A 60 -12.42 -4.01 3.31
N TRP A 61 -11.33 -3.52 2.71
CA TRP A 61 -10.98 -2.09 2.62
C TRP A 61 -11.05 -1.50 1.20
N PHE A 62 -11.19 -2.35 0.18
CA PHE A 62 -11.40 -1.92 -1.22
C PHE A 62 -12.89 -1.70 -1.53
#